data_AF-A0A3M4PWF7-F1
#
_entry.id   AF-A0A3M4PWF7-F1
#
_cell.length_a   1.000
_cell.length_b   1.000
_cell.length_c   1.000
_cell.angle_alpha   90.00
_cell.angle_beta   90.00
_cell.angle_gamma   90.00
#
_symmetry.space_group_name_H-M   'P 1'
#
loop_
_entity.id
_entity.type
_entity.pdbx_description
1 polymer ?
#
loop_
_entity_poly.entity_id
_entity_poly.type
_entity_poly.pdbx_seq_one_letter_code
_entity_poly.pdbx_strand_id
1 'polypeptide(L)'
;RAEYKDALAAGVNVMAGYGTVFFVRPQDTRFDTQINETASQYTLRNAGNSVVVLDEFRDCAVAKKTDCEATTKHHILPGRQLVFEKKPERQFSFQMIEGRSKKPMTVNSNG
;
A
#
# COMPACT_ATOMS: atom_id res chain seq x y z
N ARG A 1 54.38 -24.12 20.68
CA ARG A 1 53.63 -22.89 20.30
C ARG A 1 53.10 -23.08 18.87
N ALA A 2 52.06 -23.89 18.68
CA ALA A 2 51.51 -24.21 17.36
C ALA A 2 50.03 -24.67 17.38
N GLU A 3 49.26 -24.40 18.45
CA GLU A 3 47.89 -24.90 18.61
C GLU A 3 46.86 -23.76 18.73
N TYR A 4 46.99 -22.72 17.91
CA TYR A 4 46.03 -21.61 17.92
C TYR A 4 45.81 -21.01 16.53
N LYS A 5 45.67 -21.85 15.50
CA LYS A 5 45.44 -21.38 14.11
C LYS A 5 44.27 -22.06 13.38
N ASP A 6 43.42 -22.82 14.06
CA ASP A 6 42.16 -23.32 13.50
C ASP A 6 40.97 -22.48 13.98
N ALA A 7 41.13 -21.16 13.98
CA ALA A 7 40.04 -20.22 14.24
C ALA A 7 39.06 -20.25 13.05
N LEU A 8 38.05 -21.11 13.17
CA LEU A 8 36.76 -21.11 12.47
C LEU A 8 36.68 -20.22 11.21
N ALA A 9 37.02 -20.80 10.06
CA ALA A 9 36.63 -20.25 8.77
C ALA A 9 35.16 -20.61 8.47
N ALA A 10 34.22 -20.01 9.22
CA ALA A 10 32.80 -20.07 8.92
C ALA A 10 32.42 -18.79 8.14
N GLY A 11 32.62 -18.81 6.83
CA GLY A 11 32.19 -17.71 5.96
C GLY A 11 30.66 -17.69 5.83
N VAL A 12 30.03 -16.57 6.17
CA VAL A 12 28.60 -16.34 5.88
C VAL A 12 28.50 -15.74 4.49
N ASN A 13 27.80 -16.42 3.57
CA ASN A 13 27.49 -15.88 2.26
C ASN A 13 26.05 -15.31 2.27
N VAL A 14 25.92 -14.01 2.02
CA VAL A 14 24.62 -13.34 1.95
C VAL A 14 24.26 -13.13 0.48
N MET A 15 23.23 -13.82 0.01
CA MET A 15 22.67 -13.60 -1.32
C MET A 15 21.53 -12.60 -1.26
N ALA A 16 21.71 -11.44 -1.88
CA ALA A 16 20.65 -10.46 -2.08
C ALA A 16 19.90 -10.76 -3.38
N GLY A 17 18.61 -11.09 -3.28
CA GLY A 17 17.72 -11.23 -4.43
C GLY A 17 16.89 -9.97 -4.66
N TYR A 18 16.80 -9.53 -5.91
CA TYR A 18 15.94 -8.42 -6.32
C TYR A 18 14.80 -8.96 -7.19
N GLY A 19 13.57 -8.57 -6.90
CA GLY A 19 12.38 -8.96 -7.66
C GLY A 19 11.50 -7.76 -7.94
N THR A 20 10.74 -7.83 -9.04
CA THR A 20 9.72 -6.83 -9.38
C THR A 20 8.39 -7.51 -9.62
N VAL A 21 7.29 -6.80 -9.40
CA VAL A 21 5.93 -7.27 -9.70
C VAL A 21 5.41 -6.49 -10.90
N PHE A 22 4.97 -7.22 -11.93
CA PHE A 22 4.40 -6.63 -13.14
C PHE A 22 2.98 -7.15 -13.35
N PHE A 23 2.02 -6.22 -13.50
CA PHE A 23 0.61 -6.56 -13.70
C PHE A 23 0.25 -6.47 -15.18
N VAL A 24 -0.08 -7.60 -15.79
CA VAL A 24 -0.69 -7.66 -17.13
C VAL A 24 -2.20 -7.46 -17.00
N ARG A 25 -2.75 -6.47 -17.70
CA ARG A 25 -4.19 -6.20 -17.69
C ARG A 25 -4.90 -7.02 -18.77
N PRO A 26 -6.15 -7.45 -18.55
CA PRO A 26 -6.96 -8.07 -19.60
C PRO A 26 -7.15 -7.13 -20.80
N GLN A 27 -7.35 -7.69 -22.00
CA GLN A 27 -7.65 -6.91 -23.20
C GLN A 27 -8.86 -5.99 -22.99
N ASP A 28 -9.96 -6.56 -22.49
CA ASP A 28 -11.16 -5.82 -22.10
C ASP A 28 -11.08 -5.40 -20.63
N THR A 29 -10.24 -4.38 -20.35
CA THR A 29 -10.06 -3.86 -18.99
C THR A 29 -11.31 -3.11 -18.53
N ARG A 30 -11.87 -3.52 -17.38
CA ARG A 30 -12.97 -2.85 -16.67
C ARG A 30 -12.51 -2.47 -15.25
N PHE A 31 -12.55 -1.18 -14.95
CA PHE A 31 -12.37 -0.66 -13.60
C PHE A 31 -13.75 -0.43 -12.96
N ASP A 32 -13.89 -0.86 -11.71
CA ASP A 32 -15.11 -0.71 -10.90
C ASP A 32 -14.68 -0.70 -9.44
N THR A 33 -14.23 0.47 -8.97
CA THR A 33 -13.86 0.70 -7.56
C THR A 33 -15.07 1.22 -6.80
N GLN A 34 -15.54 0.45 -5.83
CA GLN A 34 -16.67 0.79 -4.98
C GLN A 34 -16.18 1.26 -3.63
N ILE A 35 -16.57 2.47 -3.25
CA ILE A 35 -16.21 3.07 -1.98
C ILE A 35 -17.40 2.93 -1.04
N ASN A 36 -17.19 2.33 0.13
CA ASN A 36 -18.14 2.32 1.22
C ASN A 36 -17.49 3.00 2.43
N GLU A 37 -18.11 4.07 2.88
CA GLU A 37 -17.63 4.89 3.98
C GLU A 37 -18.65 4.87 5.12
N THR A 38 -18.18 4.49 6.30
CA THR A 38 -18.94 4.54 7.55
C THR A 38 -18.26 5.51 8.53
N ALA A 39 -18.84 5.69 9.71
CA ALA A 39 -18.22 6.50 10.76
C ALA A 39 -16.86 5.93 11.23
N SER A 40 -16.71 4.60 11.25
CA SER A 40 -15.51 3.93 11.78
C SER A 40 -14.57 3.40 10.71
N GLN A 41 -15.02 3.24 9.46
CA GLN A 41 -14.25 2.56 8.42
C GLN A 41 -14.40 3.21 7.05
N TYR A 42 -13.33 3.11 6.26
CA TYR A 42 -13.31 3.44 4.85
C TYR A 42 -12.89 2.21 4.05
N THR A 43 -13.80 1.68 3.23
CA THR A 43 -13.58 0.45 2.45
C THR A 43 -13.56 0.76 0.97
N LEU A 44 -12.51 0.31 0.27
CA LEU A 44 -12.45 0.29 -1.18
C LEU A 44 -12.51 -1.16 -1.66
N ARG A 45 -13.54 -1.50 -2.43
CA ARG A 45 -13.70 -2.81 -3.07
C ARG A 45 -13.46 -2.70 -4.56
N ASN A 46 -12.59 -3.55 -5.10
CA ASN A 46 -12.38 -3.66 -6.53
C ASN A 46 -13.33 -4.73 -7.11
N ALA A 47 -14.43 -4.29 -7.71
CA ALA A 47 -15.39 -5.12 -8.46
C ALA A 47 -15.07 -5.18 -9.97
N GLY A 48 -13.94 -4.59 -10.38
CA GLY A 48 -13.41 -4.67 -11.74
C GLY A 48 -12.59 -5.93 -12.01
N ASN A 49 -11.97 -5.99 -13.19
CA ASN A 49 -11.12 -7.12 -13.62
C ASN A 49 -9.64 -6.76 -13.75
N SER A 50 -9.23 -5.56 -13.33
CA SER A 50 -7.84 -5.11 -13.29
C SER A 50 -7.48 -4.56 -11.91
N VAL A 51 -6.19 -4.57 -11.57
CA VAL A 51 -5.67 -4.03 -10.30
C VAL A 51 -5.91 -2.52 -10.22
N VAL A 52 -6.35 -2.07 -9.04
CA VAL A 52 -6.44 -0.66 -8.64
C VAL A 52 -5.30 -0.36 -7.68
N VAL A 53 -4.61 0.76 -7.86
CA VAL A 53 -3.46 1.13 -7.01
C VAL A 53 -3.80 2.38 -6.21
N LEU A 54 -3.54 2.34 -4.91
CA LEU A 54 -3.49 3.53 -4.07
C LEU A 54 -2.01 3.88 -3.91
N ASP A 55 -1.56 4.87 -4.67
CA ASP A 55 -0.19 5.36 -4.61
C ASP A 55 -0.07 6.52 -3.63
N GLU A 56 1.12 6.73 -3.11
CA GLU A 56 1.43 7.79 -2.14
C GLU A 56 0.41 7.83 -0.99
N PHE A 57 0.06 6.66 -0.44
CA PHE A 57 -0.87 6.59 0.69
C PHE A 57 -0.20 7.18 1.93
N ARG A 58 -0.81 8.23 2.47
CA ARG A 58 -0.36 8.95 3.66
C ARG A 58 -1.46 8.94 4.69
N ASP A 59 -1.10 8.47 5.88
CA ASP A 59 -1.89 8.65 7.09
C ASP A 59 -1.23 9.73 7.94
N CYS A 60 -1.88 10.88 8.11
CA CYS A 60 -1.34 12.03 8.82
C CYS A 60 -2.27 12.50 9.94
N ALA A 61 -1.70 13.10 10.99
CA ALA A 61 -2.47 13.80 12.01
C ALA A 61 -3.13 15.07 11.43
N VAL A 62 -4.40 15.30 11.78
CA VAL A 62 -5.17 16.48 11.33
C VAL A 62 -4.55 17.76 11.88
N ALA A 63 -4.16 17.77 13.15
CA ALA A 63 -3.55 18.93 13.82
C ALA A 63 -2.19 19.33 13.23
N LYS A 64 -1.42 18.38 12.69
CA LYS A 64 -0.07 18.62 12.16
C LYS A 64 0.20 17.75 10.94
N LYS A 65 0.04 18.33 9.74
CA LYS A 65 0.22 17.63 8.45
C LYS A 65 1.61 17.02 8.18
N THR A 66 2.62 17.34 8.99
CA THR A 66 3.95 16.74 8.89
C THR A 66 4.09 15.47 9.74
N ASP A 67 3.18 15.25 10.68
CA ASP A 67 3.13 14.05 11.51
C ASP A 67 2.36 12.97 10.74
N CYS A 68 3.09 12.17 9.97
CA CYS A 68 2.52 11.13 9.13
C CYS A 68 3.25 9.81 9.36
N GLU A 69 2.54 8.71 9.18
CA GLU A 69 3.17 7.40 9.05
C GLU A 69 3.96 7.29 7.73
N ALA A 70 4.78 6.25 7.64
CA ALA A 70 5.54 5.97 6.42
C ALA A 70 4.60 5.83 5.23
N THR A 71 4.94 6.49 4.11
CA THR A 71 4.12 6.43 2.90
C THR A 71 4.11 5.03 2.33
N THR A 72 2.91 4.49 2.09
CA THR A 72 2.72 3.15 1.56
C THR A 72 2.09 3.18 0.17
N LYS A 73 2.18 2.05 -0.52
CA LYS A 73 1.49 1.79 -1.79
C LYS A 73 0.65 0.54 -1.63
N HIS A 74 -0.63 0.62 -1.96
CA HIS A 74 -1.55 -0.51 -1.87
C HIS A 74 -2.03 -0.95 -3.25
N HIS A 75 -2.04 -2.26 -3.49
CA HIS A 75 -2.59 -2.86 -4.70
C HIS A 75 -3.86 -3.63 -4.32
N ILE A 76 -5.00 -3.22 -4.87
CA ILE A 76 -6.28 -3.90 -4.67
C ILE A 76 -6.55 -4.76 -5.89
N LEU A 77 -6.32 -6.07 -5.75
CA LEU A 77 -6.56 -7.05 -6.82
C LEU A 77 -8.06 -7.17 -7.15
N PRO A 78 -8.43 -7.64 -8.35
CA PRO A 78 -9.82 -7.94 -8.71
C PRO A 78 -10.52 -8.80 -7.66
N GLY A 79 -11.73 -8.41 -7.27
CA GLY A 79 -12.55 -9.09 -6.26
C GLY A 79 -12.07 -8.91 -4.81
N ARG A 80 -10.98 -8.19 -4.57
CA ARG A 80 -10.48 -7.88 -3.22
C ARG A 80 -10.97 -6.52 -2.75
N GLN A 81 -10.87 -6.31 -1.45
CA GLN A 81 -11.13 -5.02 -0.80
C GLN A 81 -9.98 -4.65 0.13
N LEU A 82 -9.85 -3.35 0.36
CA LEU A 82 -8.96 -2.77 1.34
C LEU A 82 -9.80 -1.94 2.30
N VAL A 83 -9.60 -2.17 3.60
CA VAL A 83 -10.35 -1.51 4.67
C VAL A 83 -9.36 -0.74 5.53
N PHE A 84 -9.68 0.52 5.78
CA PHE A 84 -8.95 1.36 6.73
C PHE A 84 -9.88 1.76 7.87
N GLU A 85 -9.39 1.66 9.09
CA GLU A 85 -10.11 2.17 10.26
C GLU A 85 -9.91 3.68 10.38
N LYS A 86 -11.00 4.42 10.48
CA LYS A 86 -10.96 5.86 10.75
C LYS A 86 -10.63 6.06 12.23
N LYS A 87 -9.44 6.59 12.49
CA LYS A 87 -9.01 7.01 13.83
C LYS A 87 -9.35 8.50 14.01
N PRO A 88 -9.85 8.93 15.17
CA PRO A 88 -10.00 10.35 15.47
C PRO A 88 -8.69 11.09 15.23
N GLU A 89 -8.76 12.35 14.82
CA GLU A 89 -7.59 13.21 14.56
C GLU A 89 -6.64 12.71 13.47
N ARG A 90 -7.04 11.75 12.63
CA ARG A 90 -6.26 11.28 11.48
C ARG A 90 -6.96 11.54 10.15
N GLN A 91 -6.16 11.77 9.12
CA GLN A 91 -6.60 11.99 7.75
C GLN A 91 -5.79 11.10 6.81
N PHE A 92 -6.49 10.42 5.90
CA PHE A 92 -5.86 9.67 4.82
C PHE A 92 -5.85 10.48 3.53
N SER A 93 -4.73 10.46 2.80
CA SER A 93 -4.65 11.00 1.45
C SER A 93 -3.88 10.05 0.55
N PHE A 94 -4.33 9.87 -0.69
CA PHE A 94 -3.70 8.97 -1.66
C PHE A 94 -4.08 9.32 -3.09
N GLN A 95 -3.31 8.84 -4.06
CA GLN A 95 -3.68 8.83 -5.47
C GLN A 95 -4.34 7.50 -5.82
N MET A 96 -5.63 7.52 -6.14
CA MET A 96 -6.31 6.34 -6.67
C MET A 96 -6.02 6.23 -8.16
N ILE A 97 -5.41 5.12 -8.57
CA ILE A 97 -4.97 4.87 -9.94
C ILE A 97 -5.73 3.70 -10.53
N GLU A 98 -6.49 4.01 -11.58
CA GLU A 98 -7.24 3.07 -12.40
C GLU A 98 -6.70 3.12 -13.83
N GLY A 99 -5.76 2.22 -14.13
CA GLY A 99 -5.07 2.21 -15.42
C GLY A 99 -4.16 3.42 -15.59
N ARG A 100 -4.55 4.37 -16.45
CA ARG A 100 -3.86 5.66 -16.64
C ARG A 100 -4.53 6.82 -15.90
N SER A 101 -5.77 6.62 -15.44
CA SER A 101 -6.49 7.63 -14.66
C SER A 101 -5.90 7.71 -13.27
N LYS A 102 -5.62 8.92 -12.81
CA LYS A 102 -5.18 9.21 -11.44
C LYS A 102 -6.16 10.19 -10.82
N LYS A 103 -6.69 9.85 -9.66
CA LYS A 103 -7.62 10.69 -8.91
C LYS A 103 -7.06 10.93 -7.50
N PRO A 104 -6.78 12.18 -7.10
CA PRO A 104 -6.43 12.48 -5.72
C PRO A 104 -7.65 12.25 -4.82
N MET A 105 -7.42 11.56 -3.71
CA MET A 105 -8.44 11.25 -2.71
C MET A 105 -7.98 11.77 -1.35
N THR A 106 -8.92 12.26 -0.56
CA THR A 106 -8.70 12.67 0.83
C THR A 106 -9.90 12.20 1.65
N VAL A 107 -9.62 11.51 2.75
CA VAL A 107 -10.62 10.95 3.64
C VAL A 107 -10.38 11.53 5.02
N ASN A 108 -11.38 12.23 5.54
CA ASN A 108 -11.34 12.83 6.86
C ASN A 108 -12.07 11.93 7.85
N SER A 109 -11.57 11.88 9.09
CA SER A 109 -12.22 11.16 10.19
C SER A 109 -13.48 11.85 10.73
N ASN A 110 -13.86 13.00 10.18
CA ASN A 110 -15.02 13.73 10.69
C ASN A 110 -16.29 12.98 10.28
N GLY A 111 -16.92 12.37 11.29
CA GLY A 111 -18.18 11.64 11.19
C GLY A 111 -19.34 12.45 10.65
#